data_AF-A0A3N4HS60-F1
#
_entry.id   AF-A0A3N4HS60-F1
#
_cell.length_a   1.000
_cell.length_b   1.000
_cell.length_c   1.000
_cell.angle_alpha   90.00
_cell.angle_beta   90.00
_cell.angle_gamma   90.00
#
_symmetry.space_group_name_H-M   'P 1'
#
loop_
_entity.id
_entity.type
_entity.pdbx_description
1 polymer ?
#
loop_
_entity_poly.entity_id
_entity_poly.type
_entity_poly.pdbx_seq_one_letter_code
_entity_poly.pdbx_strand_id
1 'polypeptide(L)'
;MDKKCLYYTADWWSYSLCYPRELRQFHAKAVKNGGIPKEDPEGLTYVLGRGGKGKAGEAGEVTVKTNGETKFLVEKWGGGTICDLTGRPRTVEVHWFCGNNGGEGGGERIGGVREIATCVYAVTVFSEGLCRERAFLPAERGRGERVVCREVMGEGREELYREFRKRLEKAKLGEEEVYKMVGQGTEVDYEEVLVKDEL
;
A
#
# COMPACT_ATOMS: atom_id res chain seq x y z
N MET A 1 -23.05 -4.61 -5.73
CA MET A 1 -22.65 -3.55 -4.79
C MET A 1 -23.82 -2.60 -4.64
N ASP A 2 -24.46 -2.59 -3.46
CA ASP A 2 -25.51 -1.62 -3.14
C ASP A 2 -24.94 -0.20 -3.08
N LYS A 3 -25.82 0.82 -3.10
CA LYS A 3 -25.60 2.28 -3.24
C LYS A 3 -24.66 2.95 -2.20
N LYS A 4 -23.71 2.23 -1.59
CA LYS A 4 -22.78 2.67 -0.57
C LYS A 4 -21.37 2.79 -1.16
N CYS A 5 -20.70 3.89 -0.89
CA CYS A 5 -19.31 4.08 -1.32
C CYS A 5 -18.33 3.51 -0.30
N LEU A 6 -17.17 3.05 -0.77
CA LEU A 6 -16.03 2.71 0.06
C LEU A 6 -15.20 3.96 0.33
N TYR A 7 -14.61 4.07 1.52
CA TYR A 7 -13.79 5.21 1.91
C TYR A 7 -12.42 4.76 2.40
N TYR A 8 -11.42 5.59 2.14
CA TYR A 8 -10.05 5.38 2.58
C TYR A 8 -9.39 6.73 2.84
N THR A 9 -8.60 6.84 3.89
CA THR A 9 -7.83 8.05 4.18
C THR A 9 -6.37 7.66 4.29
N ALA A 10 -5.52 8.37 3.56
CA ALA A 10 -4.07 8.28 3.66
C ALA A 10 -3.51 9.69 3.73
N ASP A 11 -2.89 10.00 4.86
CA ASP A 11 -2.26 11.28 5.14
C ASP A 11 -3.20 12.47 4.90
N TRP A 12 -2.85 13.33 3.93
CA TRP A 12 -3.55 14.56 3.57
C TRP A 12 -4.83 14.32 2.75
N TRP A 13 -5.01 13.13 2.18
CA TRP A 13 -6.08 12.84 1.24
C TRP A 13 -7.08 11.81 1.77
N SER A 14 -8.37 12.08 1.52
CA SER A 14 -9.44 11.10 1.61
C SER A 14 -9.90 10.69 0.21
N TYR A 15 -10.37 9.45 0.11
CA TYR A 15 -10.79 8.83 -1.13
C TYR A 15 -12.16 8.19 -0.96
N SER A 16 -12.99 8.28 -2.00
CA SER A 16 -14.27 7.58 -2.08
C SER A 16 -14.39 6.81 -3.39
N LEU A 17 -14.76 5.53 -3.29
CA LEU A 17 -15.08 4.67 -4.44
C LEU A 17 -16.57 4.35 -4.40
N CYS A 18 -17.33 4.97 -5.29
CA CYS A 18 -18.75 4.70 -5.45
C CYS A 18 -18.96 3.82 -6.69
N TYR A 19 -18.70 2.52 -6.58
CA TYR A 19 -18.68 1.63 -7.74
C TYR A 19 -20.06 1.45 -8.41
N PRO A 20 -20.15 1.42 -9.76
CA PRO A 20 -19.09 1.69 -10.73
C PRO A 20 -19.02 3.17 -11.14
N ARG A 21 -19.65 4.12 -10.43
CA ARG A 21 -19.80 5.51 -10.89
C ARG A 21 -18.47 6.25 -10.99
N GLU A 22 -17.74 6.37 -9.89
CA GLU A 22 -16.53 7.20 -9.84
C GLU A 22 -15.65 6.88 -8.64
N LEU A 23 -14.36 7.17 -8.80
CA LEU A 23 -13.38 7.27 -7.73
C LEU A 23 -13.00 8.73 -7.56
N ARG A 24 -13.07 9.24 -6.33
CA ARG A 24 -12.74 10.63 -5.98
C ARG A 24 -11.62 10.70 -4.95
N GLN A 25 -10.87 11.79 -4.99
CA GLN A 25 -9.90 12.22 -3.98
C GLN A 25 -10.32 13.60 -3.48
N PHE A 26 -10.29 13.83 -2.18
CA PHE A 26 -10.74 15.09 -1.56
C PHE A 26 -10.09 15.33 -0.20
N HIS A 27 -10.06 16.59 0.24
CA HIS A 27 -9.78 16.91 1.65
C HIS A 27 -11.03 16.70 2.49
N ALA A 28 -10.90 15.90 3.53
CA ALA A 28 -11.97 15.71 4.50
C ALA A 28 -11.83 16.72 5.66
N LYS A 29 -12.98 17.18 6.18
CA LYS A 29 -12.98 17.83 7.49
C LYS A 29 -12.50 16.85 8.55
N ALA A 30 -11.82 17.37 9.57
CA ALA A 30 -11.42 16.56 10.73
C ALA A 30 -12.63 15.81 11.29
N VAL A 31 -12.63 14.49 11.14
CA VAL A 31 -13.73 13.66 11.60
C VAL A 31 -13.51 13.35 13.08
N LYS A 32 -14.38 13.89 13.94
CA LYS A 32 -14.42 13.43 15.34
C LYS A 32 -14.94 11.98 15.35
N ASN A 33 -14.21 11.07 16.00
CA ASN A 33 -14.60 9.68 16.27
C ASN A 33 -14.67 8.71 15.07
N GLY A 34 -13.78 8.84 14.08
CA GLY A 34 -13.58 7.78 13.07
C GLY A 34 -14.78 7.50 12.15
N GLY A 35 -15.69 8.47 12.00
CA GLY A 35 -16.80 8.39 11.06
C GLY A 35 -16.37 8.47 9.58
N ILE A 36 -17.35 8.36 8.68
CA ILE A 36 -17.13 8.49 7.23
C ILE A 36 -16.52 9.90 6.94
N PRO A 37 -15.39 9.98 6.22
CA PRO A 37 -14.80 11.24 5.80
C PRO A 37 -15.80 12.08 4.99
N LYS A 38 -16.03 13.32 5.42
CA LYS A 38 -16.90 14.28 4.72
C LYS A 38 -16.05 15.31 4.02
N GLU A 39 -16.34 15.55 2.75
CA GLU A 39 -15.71 16.59 1.94
C GLU A 39 -15.76 17.95 2.64
N ASP A 40 -14.61 18.61 2.69
CA ASP A 40 -14.51 20.01 3.07
C ASP A 40 -14.93 20.89 1.90
N PRO A 41 -15.97 21.73 2.01
CA PRO A 41 -16.42 22.60 0.92
C PRO A 41 -15.35 23.57 0.41
N GLU A 42 -14.37 23.92 1.24
CA GLU A 42 -13.24 24.78 0.87
C GLU A 42 -12.01 23.98 0.42
N GLY A 43 -12.06 22.65 0.53
CA GLY A 43 -10.98 21.74 0.20
C GLY A 43 -10.94 21.37 -1.28
N LEU A 44 -9.75 21.02 -1.74
CA LEU A 44 -9.53 20.45 -3.06
C LEU A 44 -10.26 19.11 -3.21
N THR A 45 -10.86 18.92 -4.38
CA THR A 45 -11.57 17.70 -4.75
C THR A 45 -11.37 17.37 -6.23
N TYR A 46 -11.04 16.12 -6.52
CA TYR A 46 -10.77 15.61 -7.86
C TYR A 46 -11.49 14.29 -8.11
N VAL A 47 -12.04 14.11 -9.32
CA VAL A 47 -12.44 12.80 -9.81
C VAL A 47 -11.23 12.16 -10.46
N LEU A 48 -10.83 10.98 -9.98
CA LEU A 48 -9.68 10.24 -10.49
C LEU A 48 -10.04 9.40 -11.72
N GLY A 49 -11.30 8.97 -11.80
CA GLY A 49 -11.87 8.31 -12.97
C GLY A 49 -13.34 7.97 -12.73
N ARG A 50 -14.05 7.74 -13.83
CA ARG A 50 -15.47 7.35 -13.86
C ARG A 50 -15.59 5.99 -14.51
N GLY A 51 -16.29 5.09 -13.85
CA GLY A 51 -16.61 3.78 -14.40
C GLY A 51 -18.04 3.72 -14.93
N GLY A 52 -18.50 2.49 -15.21
CA GLY A 52 -19.84 2.24 -15.73
C GLY A 52 -19.99 2.65 -17.21
N LYS A 53 -21.11 2.25 -17.83
CA LYS A 53 -21.39 2.57 -19.24
C LYS A 53 -21.82 4.05 -19.36
N GLY A 54 -20.85 4.94 -19.56
CA GLY A 54 -21.12 6.29 -20.09
C GLY A 54 -21.57 6.21 -21.55
N LYS A 55 -22.35 7.19 -22.03
CA LYS A 55 -22.71 7.27 -23.45
C LYS A 55 -21.46 7.39 -24.31
N ALA A 56 -21.42 6.54 -25.35
CA ALA A 56 -20.41 6.38 -26.40
C ALA A 56 -19.02 5.85 -25.94
N GLY A 57 -18.89 4.52 -25.87
CA GLY A 57 -17.78 3.86 -26.58
C GLY A 57 -16.83 2.98 -25.79
N GLU A 58 -16.61 3.21 -24.50
CA GLU A 58 -15.65 2.42 -23.73
C GLU A 58 -16.24 2.02 -22.37
N ALA A 59 -16.87 0.85 -22.33
CA ALA A 59 -16.91 0.13 -21.07
C ALA A 59 -15.45 -0.15 -20.69
N GLY A 60 -14.99 0.37 -19.55
CA GLY A 60 -13.61 0.17 -19.09
C GLY A 60 -13.26 -1.32 -19.19
N GLU A 61 -12.22 -1.62 -19.98
CA GLU A 61 -11.78 -2.99 -20.25
C GLU A 61 -11.48 -3.68 -18.90
N VAL A 62 -12.27 -4.71 -18.57
CA VAL A 62 -12.02 -5.55 -17.39
C VAL A 62 -11.10 -6.67 -17.85
N THR A 63 -9.90 -6.74 -17.28
CA THR A 63 -8.91 -7.78 -17.59
C THR A 63 -8.55 -8.57 -16.34
N VAL A 64 -8.23 -9.84 -16.51
CA VAL A 64 -7.63 -10.64 -15.44
C VAL A 64 -6.12 -10.51 -15.54
N LYS A 65 -5.46 -10.08 -14.47
CA LYS A 65 -4.01 -10.07 -14.35
C LYS A 65 -3.55 -11.05 -13.27
N THR A 66 -2.25 -11.33 -13.27
CA THR A 66 -1.62 -12.25 -12.33
C THR A 66 -0.37 -11.59 -11.72
N ASN A 67 -0.22 -11.70 -10.41
CA ASN A 67 0.97 -11.30 -9.67
C ASN A 67 1.45 -12.50 -8.85
N GLY A 68 2.57 -13.10 -9.26
CA GLY A 68 3.00 -14.41 -8.77
C GLY A 68 1.94 -15.47 -9.09
N GLU A 69 1.39 -16.10 -8.06
CA GLU A 69 0.32 -17.10 -8.19
C GLU A 69 -1.09 -16.52 -7.95
N THR A 70 -1.19 -15.24 -7.59
CA THR A 70 -2.47 -14.59 -7.27
C THR A 70 -3.07 -13.92 -8.50
N LYS A 71 -4.32 -14.24 -8.84
CA LYS A 71 -5.08 -13.56 -9.89
C LYS A 71 -5.94 -12.44 -9.32
N PHE A 72 -6.14 -11.39 -10.10
CA PHE A 72 -6.94 -10.22 -9.73
C PHE A 72 -7.57 -9.58 -10.96
N LEU A 73 -8.69 -8.87 -10.78
CA LEU A 73 -9.31 -8.11 -11.87
C LEU A 73 -8.72 -6.71 -11.93
N VAL A 74 -8.53 -6.20 -13.14
CA VAL A 74 -8.14 -4.82 -13.39
C VAL A 74 -9.19 -4.16 -14.26
N GLU A 75 -9.76 -3.07 -13.76
CA GLU A 75 -10.61 -2.16 -14.52
C GLU A 75 -9.89 -0.85 -14.75
N LYS A 76 -9.90 -0.34 -15.98
CA LYS A 76 -9.36 0.99 -16.30
C LYS A 76 -10.49 2.00 -16.39
N TRP A 77 -10.40 3.06 -15.60
CA TRP A 77 -11.38 4.14 -15.57
C TRP A 77 -10.74 5.45 -16.04
N GLY A 78 -11.39 6.08 -17.01
CA GLY A 78 -10.99 7.38 -17.56
C GLY A 78 -11.94 8.50 -17.17
N GLY A 79 -11.83 9.63 -17.86
CA GLY A 79 -12.78 10.73 -17.72
C GLY A 79 -12.78 11.37 -16.32
N GLY A 80 -11.63 11.42 -15.63
CA GLY A 80 -11.47 12.17 -14.39
C GLY A 80 -11.43 13.69 -14.60
N THR A 81 -11.26 14.45 -13.52
CA THR A 81 -11.04 15.91 -13.56
C THR A 81 -9.76 16.21 -14.34
N ILE A 82 -9.78 17.26 -15.17
CA ILE A 82 -8.60 17.70 -15.94
C ILE A 82 -7.45 18.02 -14.99
N CYS A 83 -6.30 17.43 -15.26
CA CYS A 83 -5.05 17.69 -14.56
C CYS A 83 -4.51 19.06 -14.97
N ASP A 84 -4.27 19.90 -14.00
CA ASP A 84 -3.62 21.22 -14.14
C ASP A 84 -2.18 21.09 -14.62
N LEU A 85 -1.46 20.04 -14.20
CA LEU A 85 -0.06 19.83 -14.59
C LEU A 85 0.11 19.27 -16.02
N THR A 86 -0.80 18.39 -16.47
CA THR A 86 -0.64 17.68 -17.75
C THR A 86 -1.64 18.12 -18.82
N GLY A 87 -2.69 18.85 -18.45
CA GLY A 87 -3.82 19.21 -19.33
C GLY A 87 -4.71 18.05 -19.73
N ARG A 88 -4.45 16.82 -19.25
CA ARG A 88 -5.20 15.60 -19.61
C ARG A 88 -6.16 15.19 -18.49
N PRO A 89 -7.28 14.51 -18.79
CA PRO A 89 -8.13 13.92 -17.75
C PRO A 89 -7.34 12.95 -16.89
N ARG A 90 -7.54 13.00 -15.56
CA ARG A 90 -7.05 11.96 -14.64
C ARG A 90 -7.61 10.60 -15.03
N THR A 91 -6.81 9.56 -14.78
CA THR A 91 -7.17 8.15 -15.03
C THR A 91 -6.80 7.28 -13.84
N VAL A 92 -7.52 6.19 -13.63
CA VAL A 92 -7.22 5.22 -12.57
C VAL A 92 -7.37 3.78 -13.04
N GLU A 93 -6.46 2.90 -12.61
CA GLU A 93 -6.67 1.46 -12.63
C GLU A 93 -7.19 0.97 -11.28
N VAL A 94 -8.34 0.28 -11.27
CA VAL A 94 -8.91 -0.36 -10.09
C VAL A 94 -8.51 -1.83 -10.10
N HIS A 95 -7.70 -2.24 -9.12
CA HIS A 95 -7.21 -3.61 -8.96
C HIS A 95 -8.02 -4.31 -7.87
N TRP A 96 -8.84 -5.29 -8.25
CA TRP A 96 -9.71 -6.05 -7.37
C TRP A 96 -9.08 -7.38 -6.97
N PHE A 97 -8.79 -7.53 -5.70
CA PHE A 97 -8.28 -8.76 -5.10
C PHE A 97 -9.35 -9.43 -4.24
N CYS A 98 -9.29 -10.76 -4.11
CA CYS A 98 -9.96 -11.41 -2.99
C CYS A 98 -9.30 -10.93 -1.69
N GLY A 99 -10.10 -10.52 -0.72
CA GLY A 99 -9.63 -10.27 0.64
C GLY A 99 -10.75 -10.49 1.64
N ASN A 100 -10.46 -11.29 2.67
CA ASN A 100 -11.36 -11.60 3.75
C ASN A 100 -10.73 -11.08 5.05
N ASN A 101 -11.16 -9.91 5.52
CA ASN A 101 -10.76 -9.46 6.85
C ASN A 101 -11.84 -9.91 7.84
N GLY A 102 -11.55 -11.04 8.48
CA GLY A 102 -12.28 -11.80 9.50
C GLY A 102 -13.45 -11.14 10.24
N GLY A 103 -14.55 -11.88 10.33
CA GLY A 103 -15.68 -11.65 11.23
C GLY A 103 -17.01 -11.44 10.49
N GLU A 104 -18.10 -11.89 11.09
CA GLU A 104 -19.48 -11.65 10.61
C GLU A 104 -19.66 -10.17 10.22
N GLY A 105 -19.80 -9.87 8.92
CA GLY A 105 -19.97 -8.52 8.39
C GLY A 105 -18.79 -7.91 7.61
N GLY A 106 -17.78 -8.70 7.21
CA GLY A 106 -16.64 -8.25 6.42
C GLY A 106 -16.97 -7.79 4.99
N GLY A 107 -17.39 -6.53 4.83
CA GLY A 107 -17.66 -5.94 3.52
C GLY A 107 -16.41 -5.55 2.71
N GLU A 108 -16.66 -5.05 1.50
CA GLU A 108 -15.61 -4.60 0.58
C GLU A 108 -14.85 -3.39 1.14
N ARG A 109 -13.56 -3.28 0.83
CA ARG A 109 -12.72 -2.18 1.33
C ARG A 109 -11.64 -1.78 0.34
N ILE A 110 -11.25 -0.51 0.38
CA ILE A 110 -10.05 -0.04 -0.32
C ILE A 110 -8.82 -0.47 0.50
N GLY A 111 -7.88 -1.15 -0.15
CA GLY A 111 -6.61 -1.57 0.41
C GLY A 111 -5.53 -0.49 0.38
N GLY A 112 -5.61 0.42 -0.60
CA GLY A 112 -4.70 1.56 -0.73
C GLY A 112 -4.87 2.26 -2.07
N VAL A 113 -4.42 3.52 -2.14
CA VAL A 113 -4.43 4.35 -3.34
C VAL A 113 -3.02 4.89 -3.56
N ARG A 114 -2.53 4.83 -4.80
CA ARG A 114 -1.22 5.37 -5.18
C ARG A 114 -1.30 6.15 -6.48
N GLU A 115 -0.55 7.23 -6.57
CA GLU A 115 -0.28 7.93 -7.82
C GLU A 115 0.97 7.31 -8.45
N ILE A 116 0.80 6.58 -9.56
CA ILE A 116 1.88 5.83 -10.22
C ILE A 116 2.59 6.63 -11.31
N ALA A 117 1.96 7.69 -11.78
CA ALA A 117 2.53 8.77 -12.58
C ALA A 117 1.67 10.02 -12.37
N THR A 118 2.13 11.20 -12.78
CA THR A 118 1.39 12.46 -12.60
C THR A 118 -0.04 12.35 -13.13
N CYS A 119 -1.03 12.51 -12.25
CA CYS A 119 -2.46 12.39 -12.53
C CYS A 119 -2.92 11.01 -13.03
N VAL A 120 -2.14 9.95 -12.81
CA VAL A 120 -2.45 8.55 -13.13
C VAL A 120 -2.35 7.71 -11.85
N TYR A 121 -3.46 7.07 -11.50
CA TYR A 121 -3.62 6.42 -10.21
C TYR A 121 -3.79 4.90 -10.34
N ALA A 122 -3.46 4.18 -9.27
CA ALA A 122 -3.82 2.79 -9.07
C ALA A 122 -4.45 2.64 -7.68
N VAL A 123 -5.60 1.98 -7.61
CA VAL A 123 -6.29 1.67 -6.35
C VAL A 123 -6.44 0.17 -6.19
N THR A 124 -6.08 -0.33 -5.01
CA THR A 124 -6.31 -1.72 -4.61
C THR A 124 -7.62 -1.81 -3.85
N VAL A 125 -8.50 -2.72 -4.23
CA VAL A 125 -9.78 -2.99 -3.55
C VAL A 125 -9.88 -4.47 -3.22
N PHE A 126 -10.25 -4.78 -1.99
CA PHE A 126 -10.54 -6.15 -1.55
C PHE A 126 -12.04 -6.37 -1.60
N SER A 127 -12.46 -7.38 -2.38
CA SER A 127 -13.86 -7.76 -2.52
C SER A 127 -14.09 -9.18 -2.02
N GLU A 128 -15.09 -9.34 -1.16
CA GLU A 128 -15.58 -10.64 -0.69
C GLU A 128 -16.16 -11.46 -1.85
N GLY A 129 -16.79 -10.79 -2.84
CA GLY A 129 -17.37 -11.45 -4.00
C GLY A 129 -16.35 -12.24 -4.81
N LEU A 130 -15.14 -11.70 -4.97
CA LEU A 130 -14.05 -12.41 -5.65
C LEU A 130 -13.55 -13.63 -4.88
N CYS A 131 -13.70 -13.66 -3.56
CA CYS A 131 -13.30 -14.82 -2.76
C CYS A 131 -14.21 -16.05 -2.96
N ARG A 132 -15.38 -15.89 -3.58
CA ARG A 132 -16.25 -17.01 -3.95
C ARG A 132 -15.71 -17.79 -5.16
N GLU A 133 -14.85 -17.15 -5.95
CA GLU A 133 -14.24 -17.74 -7.13
C GLU A 133 -12.85 -18.28 -6.81
N ARG A 134 -12.68 -19.61 -6.91
CA ARG A 134 -11.43 -20.30 -6.54
C ARG A 134 -10.20 -19.76 -7.27
N ALA A 135 -10.36 -19.27 -8.49
CA ALA A 135 -9.26 -18.72 -9.30
C ALA A 135 -8.65 -17.43 -8.73
N PHE A 136 -9.37 -16.71 -7.86
CA PHE A 136 -8.95 -15.44 -7.27
C PHE A 136 -8.52 -15.58 -5.81
N LEU A 137 -8.65 -16.77 -5.21
CA LEU A 137 -8.10 -17.01 -3.88
C LEU A 137 -6.58 -16.79 -3.93
N PRO A 138 -6.00 -16.10 -2.92
CA PRO A 138 -4.55 -16.04 -2.79
C PRO A 138 -3.99 -17.46 -2.78
N ALA A 139 -2.87 -17.66 -3.46
CA ALA A 139 -2.16 -18.92 -3.33
C ALA A 139 -1.86 -19.16 -1.85
N GLU A 140 -2.04 -20.42 -1.42
CA GLU A 140 -1.61 -20.87 -0.11
C GLU A 140 -0.15 -20.43 0.06
N ARG A 141 0.11 -19.51 1.00
CA ARG A 141 1.48 -19.21 1.37
C ARG A 141 2.01 -20.51 1.96
N GLY A 142 2.72 -21.30 1.15
CA GLY A 142 3.56 -22.37 1.67
C GLY A 142 4.36 -21.80 2.83
N ARG A 143 4.63 -22.61 3.86
CA ARG A 143 5.55 -22.19 4.94
C ARG A 143 6.80 -21.70 4.22
N GLY A 144 7.01 -20.37 4.21
CA GLY A 144 8.13 -19.78 3.49
C GLY A 144 9.37 -20.57 3.87
N GLU A 145 10.15 -20.97 2.88
CA GLU A 145 11.32 -21.77 3.17
C GLU A 145 12.16 -21.05 4.22
N ARG A 146 12.65 -21.80 5.21
CA ARG A 146 13.48 -21.24 6.27
C ARG A 146 14.71 -20.63 5.59
N VAL A 147 14.78 -19.32 5.55
CA VAL A 147 15.99 -18.61 5.11
C VAL A 147 17.05 -18.84 6.19
N VAL A 148 18.04 -19.66 5.87
CA VAL A 148 19.20 -19.87 6.73
C VAL A 148 20.25 -18.85 6.33
N CYS A 149 20.36 -17.78 7.11
CA CYS A 149 21.47 -16.85 6.99
C CYS A 149 22.74 -17.54 7.51
N ARG A 150 23.87 -17.32 6.82
CA ARG A 150 25.20 -17.70 7.30
C ARG A 150 26.05 -16.46 7.43
N GLU A 151 26.83 -16.39 8.49
CA GLU A 151 27.86 -15.39 8.67
C GLU A 151 28.85 -15.41 7.50
N VAL A 152 29.15 -14.23 6.95
CA VAL A 152 30.06 -14.10 5.80
C VAL A 152 31.48 -13.91 6.29
N MET A 153 32.15 -15.00 6.66
CA MET A 153 33.56 -15.02 7.05
C MET A 153 34.44 -15.12 5.80
N GLY A 154 34.96 -13.98 5.33
CA GLY A 154 35.98 -13.93 4.27
C GLY A 154 37.31 -13.38 4.80
N GLU A 155 38.38 -13.51 4.02
CA GLU A 155 39.70 -12.99 4.36
C GLU A 155 39.63 -11.50 4.72
N GLY A 156 40.22 -11.11 5.86
CA GLY A 156 40.20 -9.75 6.41
C GLY A 156 38.97 -9.40 7.28
N ARG A 157 37.87 -10.16 7.22
CA ARG A 157 36.67 -9.90 8.04
C ARG A 157 36.74 -10.45 9.46
N GLU A 158 37.61 -11.43 9.71
CA GLU A 158 37.85 -11.94 11.07
C GLU A 158 38.42 -10.88 12.00
N GLU A 159 39.31 -10.03 11.50
CA GLU A 159 39.91 -8.96 12.29
C GLU A 159 38.89 -7.86 12.62
N LEU A 160 38.10 -7.46 11.61
CA LEU A 160 36.97 -6.53 11.78
C LEU A 160 35.96 -7.04 12.81
N TYR A 161 35.60 -8.33 12.74
CA TYR A 161 34.63 -8.91 13.66
C TYR A 161 35.19 -9.06 15.09
N ARG A 162 36.50 -9.37 15.22
CA ARG A 162 37.19 -9.37 16.51
C ARG A 162 37.25 -7.98 17.13
N GLU A 163 37.49 -6.96 16.32
CA GLU A 163 37.50 -5.57 16.77
C GLU A 163 36.10 -5.10 17.18
N PHE A 164 35.08 -5.43 16.38
CA PHE A 164 33.67 -5.18 16.69
C PHE A 164 33.26 -5.81 18.04
N ARG A 165 33.62 -7.07 18.30
CA ARG A 165 33.36 -7.73 19.61
C ARG A 165 34.04 -7.04 20.78
N LYS A 166 35.28 -6.59 20.63
CA LYS A 166 35.98 -5.83 21.69
C LYS A 166 35.27 -4.51 21.98
N ARG A 167 34.74 -3.85 20.96
CA ARG A 167 33.99 -2.59 21.11
C ARG A 167 32.65 -2.82 21.80
N LEU A 168 31.93 -3.88 21.45
CA LEU A 168 30.70 -4.30 22.16
C LEU A 168 30.94 -4.58 23.64
N GLU A 169 32.02 -5.29 23.98
CA GLU A 169 32.39 -5.58 25.37
C GLU A 169 32.67 -4.30 26.16
N LYS A 170 33.43 -3.36 25.56
CA LYS A 170 33.70 -2.04 26.15
C LYS A 170 32.43 -1.23 26.36
N ALA A 171 31.49 -1.29 25.42
CA ALA A 171 30.19 -0.62 25.48
C ALA A 171 29.16 -1.37 26.35
N LYS A 172 29.49 -2.58 26.85
CA LYS A 172 28.58 -3.47 27.59
C LYS A 172 27.27 -3.77 26.84
N LEU A 173 27.36 -3.91 25.51
CA LEU A 173 26.22 -4.21 24.63
C LEU A 173 26.31 -5.63 24.08
N GLY A 174 25.16 -6.28 23.91
CA GLY A 174 25.05 -7.57 23.22
C GLY A 174 24.97 -7.41 21.70
N GLU A 175 25.54 -8.34 20.94
CA GLU A 175 25.42 -8.38 19.47
C GLU A 175 23.95 -8.35 19.01
N GLU A 176 23.09 -9.11 19.69
CA GLU A 176 21.67 -9.18 19.37
C GLU A 176 20.93 -7.86 19.62
N GLU A 177 21.37 -7.07 20.59
CA GLU A 177 20.80 -5.75 20.88
C GLU A 177 21.17 -4.75 19.79
N VAL A 178 22.43 -4.76 19.34
CA VAL A 178 22.89 -3.91 18.24
C VAL A 178 22.22 -4.29 16.93
N TYR A 179 22.09 -5.58 16.62
CA TYR A 179 21.36 -6.01 15.42
C TYR A 179 19.88 -5.63 15.46
N LYS A 180 19.24 -5.62 16.64
CA LYS A 180 17.87 -5.13 16.80
C LYS A 180 17.78 -3.62 16.55
N MET A 181 18.72 -2.83 17.06
CA MET A 181 18.78 -1.38 16.81
C MET A 181 18.96 -1.06 15.31
N VAL A 182 19.92 -1.70 14.64
CA VAL A 182 20.13 -1.54 13.20
C VAL A 182 18.90 -2.00 12.40
N GLY A 183 18.30 -3.13 12.79
CA GLY A 183 17.07 -3.63 12.16
C GLY A 183 15.85 -2.73 12.34
N GLN A 184 15.90 -1.79 13.31
CA GLN A 184 14.88 -0.77 13.56
C GLN A 184 15.21 0.58 12.89
N GLY A 185 16.29 0.65 12.11
CA GLY A 185 16.68 1.86 11.36
C GLY A 185 17.60 2.81 12.12
N THR A 186 18.12 2.43 13.29
CA THR A 186 19.10 3.23 14.02
C THR A 186 20.47 3.18 13.32
N GLU A 187 21.02 4.33 12.97
CA GLU A 187 22.41 4.41 12.53
C GLU A 187 23.35 4.16 13.71
N VAL A 188 24.09 3.06 13.62
CA VAL A 188 25.14 2.72 14.59
C VAL A 188 26.47 3.17 14.01
N ASP A 189 27.20 4.00 14.75
CA ASP A 189 28.58 4.29 14.41
C ASP A 189 29.43 3.06 14.74
N TYR A 190 29.82 2.31 13.72
CA TYR A 190 30.60 1.10 13.90
C TYR A 190 32.03 1.38 14.40
N GLU A 191 32.54 2.61 14.29
CA GLU A 191 33.85 3.01 14.82
C GLU A 191 33.84 3.18 16.34
N GLU A 192 32.77 3.75 16.91
CA GLU A 192 32.67 4.03 18.35
C GLU A 192 31.68 3.12 19.10
N VAL A 193 30.83 2.37 18.39
CA VAL A 193 29.68 1.62 18.95
C VAL A 193 28.85 2.53 19.85
N LEU A 194 28.61 3.75 19.39
CA LEU A 194 27.70 4.70 20.01
C LEU A 194 26.46 4.83 19.12
N VAL A 195 25.30 4.81 19.78
CA VAL A 195 24.05 5.25 19.17
C VAL A 195 24.22 6.74 18.92
N LYS A 196 24.18 7.16 17.65
CA LYS A 196 24.05 8.59 17.35
C LYS A 196 22.61 8.95 17.67
N ASP A 197 22.40 9.53 18.85
CA ASP A 197 21.14 10.18 19.16
C ASP A 197 20.99 11.35 18.18
N GLU A 198 19.98 11.28 17.31
CA GLU A 198 19.59 12.38 16.45
C GLU A 198 19.16 13.58 17.32
N LEU A 199 19.82 14.73 17.12
CA LEU A 199 19.40 16.04 17.61
C LEU A 199 18.26 16.59 16.76
#